data_AF-A0A0F9HJL2-F1
#
_entry.id   AF-A0A0F9HJL2-F1
#
_cell.length_a   1.000
_cell.length_b   1.000
_cell.length_c   1.000
_cell.angle_alpha   90.00
_cell.angle_beta   90.00
_cell.angle_gamma   90.00
#
_symmetry.space_group_name_H-M   'P 1'
#
loop_
_entity.id
_entity.type
_entity.pdbx_description
1 polymer ?
#
loop_
_entity_poly.entity_id
_entity_poly.type
_entity_poly.pdbx_seq_one_letter_code
_entity_poly.pdbx_strand_id
1 'polypeptide(L)'
;MMASYGMSHEGIADVLGCSADTLERNFAGVLKRGRAEMQKNLRAAQMRLALVWPAQAGTSTMLIWLGKQVLGQTDQVDFGGTIEHKHSWVDELPETTARALVRLAQVRAAPVGPN
;
A
#
# COMPACT_ATOMS: atom_id res chain seq x y z
N MET A 1 18.02 15.37 18.87
CA MET A 1 16.80 15.23 18.04
C MET A 1 17.01 14.11 17.02
N MET A 2 17.01 12.83 17.42
CA MET A 2 17.16 11.68 16.48
C MET A 2 15.82 10.97 16.24
N ALA A 3 15.00 10.87 17.30
CA ALA A 3 13.63 10.36 17.21
C ALA A 3 12.73 11.21 16.28
N SER A 4 13.01 12.50 16.11
CA SER A 4 12.29 13.39 15.19
C SER A 4 12.53 13.09 13.71
N TYR A 5 13.62 12.39 13.39
CA TYR A 5 13.92 11.93 12.04
C TYR A 5 13.40 10.51 11.77
N GLY A 6 12.80 9.85 12.76
CA GLY A 6 12.24 8.50 12.62
C GLY A 6 13.22 7.35 12.92
N MET A 7 14.37 7.63 13.54
CA MET A 7 15.33 6.59 13.94
C MET A 7 14.75 5.69 15.05
N SER A 8 15.06 4.38 15.00
CA SER A 8 14.63 3.41 16.02
C SER A 8 15.34 3.65 17.36
N HIS A 9 14.77 3.14 18.46
CA HIS A 9 15.40 3.28 19.79
C HIS A 9 16.76 2.59 19.85
N GLU A 10 16.92 1.46 19.15
CA GLU A 10 18.19 0.74 19.02
C GLU A 10 19.25 1.56 18.26
N GLY A 11 18.87 2.19 17.14
CA GLY A 11 19.81 3.04 16.39
C GLY A 11 20.22 4.29 17.19
N ILE A 12 19.30 4.86 17.96
CA ILE A 12 19.61 5.99 18.85
C ILE A 12 20.53 5.54 19.99
N ALA A 13 20.29 4.35 20.54
CA ALA A 13 21.10 3.75 21.60
C ALA A 13 22.54 3.50 21.13
N ASP A 14 22.72 2.96 19.93
CA ASP A 14 24.03 2.70 19.32
C ASP A 14 24.82 4.00 19.10
N VAL A 15 24.18 5.02 18.53
CA VAL A 15 24.81 6.35 18.33
C VAL A 15 25.21 7.01 19.66
N LEU A 16 24.45 6.78 20.73
CA LEU A 16 24.69 7.36 22.05
C LEU A 16 25.55 6.47 22.96
N GLY A 17 25.92 5.26 22.53
CA GLY A 17 26.70 4.31 23.32
C GLY A 17 25.99 3.85 24.61
N CYS A 18 24.66 3.77 24.61
CA CYS A 18 23.88 3.36 25.77
C CYS A 18 22.87 2.27 25.40
N SER A 19 22.25 1.61 26.38
CA SER A 19 21.23 0.59 26.10
C SER A 19 19.88 1.22 25.77
N ALA A 20 19.10 0.55 24.91
CA ALA A 20 17.74 1.00 24.54
C ALA A 20 16.84 1.13 25.78
N ASP A 21 16.96 0.20 26.74
CA ASP A 21 16.23 0.25 28.02
C ASP A 21 16.51 1.52 28.82
N THR A 22 17.76 2.00 28.78
CA THR A 22 18.15 3.25 29.46
C THR A 22 17.46 4.45 28.82
N LEU A 23 17.34 4.43 27.50
CA LEU A 23 16.61 5.43 26.70
C LEU A 23 15.12 5.44 27.01
N GLU A 24 14.49 4.28 27.07
CA GLU A 24 13.05 4.19 27.36
C GLU A 24 12.72 4.58 28.79
N ARG A 25 13.53 4.17 29.79
CA ARG A 25 13.27 4.54 31.18
C ARG A 25 13.46 6.02 31.48
N ASN A 26 14.55 6.62 30.98
CA ASN A 26 14.95 7.96 31.41
C ASN A 26 14.53 9.06 30.42
N PHE A 27 14.36 8.71 29.14
CA PHE A 27 14.15 9.68 28.07
C PHE A 27 12.85 9.46 27.28
N ALA A 28 11.93 8.60 27.74
CA ALA A 28 10.63 8.34 27.09
C ALA A 28 9.87 9.61 26.72
N GLY A 29 9.82 10.62 27.58
CA GLY A 29 9.14 11.88 27.29
C GLY A 29 9.73 12.63 26.09
N VAL A 30 11.06 12.64 25.97
CA VAL A 30 11.77 13.28 24.86
C VAL A 30 11.61 12.48 23.57
N LEU A 31 11.68 11.15 23.65
CA LEU A 31 11.45 10.25 22.51
C LEU A 31 10.03 10.39 21.96
N LYS A 32 9.02 10.41 22.84
CA LYS A 32 7.62 10.60 22.46
C LYS A 32 7.40 11.95 21.78
N ARG A 33 7.99 13.03 22.32
CA ARG A 33 7.93 14.36 21.70
C ARG A 33 8.59 14.37 20.32
N GLY A 34 9.76 13.75 20.19
CA GLY A 34 10.44 13.62 18.89
C GLY A 34 9.58 12.87 17.86
N ARG A 35 8.97 11.75 18.25
CA ARG A 35 8.05 10.99 17.36
C ARG A 35 6.82 11.80 16.97
N ALA A 36 6.25 12.58 17.90
CA ALA A 36 5.13 13.47 17.60
C ALA A 36 5.53 14.56 16.58
N GLU A 37 6.74 15.11 16.71
CA GLU A 37 7.29 16.09 15.78
C GLU A 37 7.52 15.50 14.39
N MET A 38 8.06 14.28 14.30
CA MET A 38 8.19 13.53 13.06
C MET A 38 6.82 13.40 12.36
N GLN A 39 5.79 12.94 13.08
CA GLN A 39 4.44 12.77 12.52
C GLN A 39 3.82 14.09 12.06
N LYS A 40 4.05 15.18 12.81
CA LYS A 40 3.61 16.53 12.42
C LYS A 40 4.25 16.95 11.10
N ASN A 41 5.57 16.77 10.98
CA ASN A 41 6.32 17.15 9.78
C ASN A 41 5.91 16.31 8.57
N LEU A 42 5.66 15.02 8.74
CA LEU A 42 5.15 14.15 7.68
C LEU A 42 3.78 14.61 7.18
N ARG A 43 2.85 14.95 8.09
CA ARG A 43 1.55 15.53 7.73
C ARG A 43 1.71 16.84 6.95
N ALA A 44 2.57 17.75 7.41
CA ALA A 44 2.84 18.99 6.71
C ALA A 44 3.40 18.76 5.29
N ALA A 45 4.27 17.75 5.11
CA ALA A 45 4.79 17.37 3.81
C ALA A 45 3.70 16.82 2.87
N GLN A 46 2.80 15.97 3.39
CA GLN A 46 1.62 15.48 2.64
C GLN A 46 0.73 16.65 2.18
N MET A 47 0.42 17.60 3.08
CA MET A 47 -0.38 18.79 2.75
C MET A 47 0.33 19.69 1.74
N ARG A 48 1.63 19.94 1.90
CA ARG A 48 2.39 20.77 0.96
C ARG A 48 2.38 20.17 -0.44
N LEU A 49 2.54 18.86 -0.59
CA LEU A 49 2.49 18.24 -1.91
C LEU A 49 1.09 18.19 -2.51
N ALA A 50 0.04 18.03 -1.69
CA ALA A 50 -1.34 18.16 -2.14
C ALA A 50 -1.64 19.58 -2.65
N LEU A 51 -1.11 20.61 -1.98
CA LEU A 51 -1.37 22.01 -2.29
C LEU A 51 -0.48 22.60 -3.39
N VAL A 52 0.66 21.97 -3.72
CA VAL A 52 1.72 22.56 -4.59
C VAL A 52 1.93 21.76 -5.91
N TRP A 53 0.96 20.97 -6.37
CA TRP A 53 1.07 20.23 -7.65
C TRP A 53 1.43 21.19 -8.83
N PRO A 54 2.42 20.91 -9.72
CA PRO A 54 3.06 19.63 -10.11
C PRO A 54 4.61 19.57 -10.01
N ALA A 55 5.29 20.49 -9.30
CA ALA A 55 6.71 20.77 -9.59
C ALA A 55 7.77 19.91 -8.87
N GLN A 56 7.42 19.09 -7.86
CA GLN A 56 8.42 18.32 -7.12
C GLN A 56 8.13 16.82 -7.14
N ALA A 57 9.03 16.09 -7.82
CA ALA A 57 9.01 14.64 -8.03
C ALA A 57 9.33 13.81 -6.75
N GLY A 58 8.80 14.21 -5.60
CA GLY A 58 8.52 13.25 -4.55
C GLY A 58 7.21 12.58 -4.90
N THR A 59 7.23 11.30 -5.29
CA THR A 59 6.02 10.60 -5.74
C THR A 59 4.99 10.66 -4.60
N SER A 60 3.86 11.33 -4.81
CA SER A 60 2.74 11.42 -3.85
C SER A 60 2.39 10.06 -3.25
N THR A 61 2.47 9.01 -4.06
CA THR A 61 2.36 7.60 -3.69
C THR A 61 3.26 7.19 -2.52
N MET A 62 4.52 7.64 -2.50
CA MET A 62 5.49 7.27 -1.47
C MET A 62 5.16 7.91 -0.12
N LEU A 63 4.65 9.15 -0.13
CA LEU A 63 4.20 9.85 1.08
C LEU A 63 2.86 9.34 1.60
N ILE A 64 1.96 8.91 0.72
CA ILE A 64 0.74 8.20 1.11
C ILE A 64 1.12 6.87 1.76
N TRP A 65 2.03 6.11 1.15
CA TRP A 65 2.53 4.85 1.69
C TRP A 65 3.19 5.04 3.07
N LEU A 66 4.08 6.03 3.20
CA LEU A 66 4.72 6.35 4.48
C LEU A 66 3.69 6.83 5.52
N GLY A 67 2.68 7.58 5.10
CA GLY A 67 1.56 7.99 5.94
C GLY A 67 0.79 6.80 6.50
N LYS A 68 0.51 5.79 5.69
CA LYS A 68 -0.14 4.54 6.13
C LYS A 68 0.70 3.83 7.20
N GLN A 69 2.01 3.69 6.97
CA GLN A 69 2.91 2.99 7.89
C GLN A 69 3.16 3.76 9.19
N VAL A 70 3.30 5.08 9.14
CA VAL A 70 3.75 5.90 10.29
C VAL A 70 2.57 6.54 11.05
N LEU A 71 1.47 6.85 10.37
CA LEU A 71 0.31 7.55 10.94
C LEU A 71 -0.89 6.62 11.18
N GLY A 72 -0.81 5.34 10.80
CA GLY A 72 -1.91 4.38 10.96
C GLY A 72 -3.11 4.65 10.03
N GLN A 73 -2.88 5.32 8.90
CA GLN A 73 -3.92 5.57 7.91
C GLN A 73 -4.29 4.25 7.21
N THR A 74 -5.60 4.00 7.04
CA THR A 74 -6.13 2.81 6.36
C THR A 74 -6.90 3.23 5.10
N ASP A 75 -6.84 2.41 4.04
CA ASP A 75 -7.73 2.57 2.90
C ASP A 75 -9.09 1.96 3.26
N GLN A 76 -10.15 2.74 3.11
CA GLN A 76 -11.51 2.19 3.09
C GLN A 76 -11.83 1.80 1.65
N VAL A 77 -11.91 0.50 1.39
CA VAL A 77 -12.35 -0.04 0.10
C VAL A 77 -13.81 -0.43 0.25
N ASP A 78 -14.69 0.41 -0.29
CA ASP A 78 -16.11 0.13 -0.30
C ASP A 78 -16.41 -0.84 -1.46
N PHE A 79 -16.62 -2.12 -1.14
CA PHE A 79 -17.07 -3.13 -2.11
C PHE A 79 -18.60 -3.01 -2.31
N GLY A 80 -19.06 -1.81 -2.64
CA GLY A 80 -20.49 -1.47 -2.80
C GLY A 80 -21.02 -1.55 -4.23
N GLY A 81 -20.26 -2.15 -5.15
CA GLY A 81 -20.71 -2.39 -6.52
C GLY A 81 -21.10 -3.85 -6.70
N THR A 82 -22.39 -4.12 -6.95
CA THR A 82 -22.76 -5.35 -7.65
C THR A 82 -21.95 -5.41 -8.93
N ILE A 83 -21.02 -6.35 -9.01
CA ILE A 83 -20.35 -6.69 -10.26
C ILE A 83 -21.46 -7.27 -11.14
N GLU A 84 -22.10 -6.43 -11.94
CA GLU A 84 -22.86 -6.90 -13.09
C GLU A 84 -21.84 -7.58 -14.00
N HIS A 85 -21.73 -8.90 -13.86
CA HIS A 85 -21.16 -9.75 -14.88
C HIS A 85 -22.05 -9.59 -16.10
N LYS A 86 -21.78 -8.56 -16.92
CA LYS A 86 -22.22 -8.57 -18.31
C LYS A 86 -21.60 -9.80 -18.92
N HIS A 87 -22.39 -10.86 -19.02
CA HIS A 87 -22.00 -12.05 -19.77
C HIS A 87 -21.56 -11.55 -21.13
N SER A 88 -20.34 -11.93 -21.44
CA SER A 88 -19.60 -11.58 -22.64
C SER A 88 -20.42 -11.95 -23.86
N TRP A 89 -20.23 -11.21 -24.96
CA TRP A 89 -20.51 -11.41 -26.40
C TRP A 89 -21.01 -12.78 -26.93
N VAL A 90 -20.87 -13.85 -26.17
CA VAL A 90 -21.39 -15.20 -26.38
C VAL A 90 -22.93 -15.26 -26.42
N ASP A 91 -23.63 -14.38 -25.69
CA ASP A 91 -25.10 -14.37 -25.67
C ASP A 91 -25.72 -13.76 -26.94
N GLU A 92 -24.94 -13.01 -27.73
CA GLU A 92 -25.38 -12.40 -29.00
C GLU A 92 -25.06 -13.28 -30.23
N LEU A 93 -24.41 -14.43 -30.02
CA LEU A 93 -24.05 -15.33 -31.12
C LEU A 93 -25.24 -16.21 -31.53
N PRO A 94 -25.46 -16.40 -32.83
CA PRO A 94 -26.38 -17.44 -33.30
C PRO A 94 -26.01 -18.79 -32.69
N GLU A 95 -27.02 -19.55 -32.23
CA GLU A 95 -26.90 -20.84 -31.54
C GLU A 95 -25.93 -21.83 -32.23
N THR A 96 -25.85 -21.75 -33.57
CA THR A 96 -24.93 -22.55 -34.39
C THR A 96 -23.45 -22.25 -34.09
N THR A 97 -23.12 -20.98 -33.90
CA THR A 97 -21.75 -20.50 -33.64
C THR A 97 -21.33 -20.82 -32.21
N ALA A 98 -22.23 -20.64 -31.24
CA ALA A 98 -21.99 -21.00 -29.85
C ALA A 98 -21.66 -22.49 -29.70
N ARG A 99 -22.45 -23.38 -30.34
CA ARG A 99 -22.21 -24.83 -30.33
C ARG A 99 -20.89 -25.22 -31.00
N ALA A 100 -20.51 -24.55 -32.09
CA ALA A 100 -19.24 -24.81 -32.77
C ALA A 100 -18.03 -24.46 -31.90
N LEU A 101 -18.08 -23.33 -31.18
CA LEU A 101 -17.01 -22.90 -30.27
C LEU A 101 -16.85 -23.84 -29.08
N VAL A 102 -17.97 -24.26 -28.47
CA VAL A 102 -17.95 -25.25 -27.37
C VAL A 102 -17.34 -26.56 -27.84
N ARG A 103 -17.68 -27.02 -29.05
CA ARG A 103 -17.14 -28.25 -29.63
C ARG A 103 -15.64 -28.14 -29.92
N LEU A 104 -15.19 -27.01 -30.45
CA LEU A 104 -13.76 -26.73 -30.66
C LEU A 104 -12.98 -26.71 -29.33
N ALA A 105 -13.55 -26.09 -28.29
CA ALA A 105 -12.94 -26.05 -26.96
C ALA A 105 -12.83 -27.45 -26.34
N GLN A 106 -13.85 -28.29 -26.50
CA GLN A 106 -13.84 -29.68 -26.02
C GLN A 106 -12.82 -30.55 -26.76
N VAL A 107 -12.65 -30.36 -28.07
CA VAL A 107 -11.62 -31.07 -28.86
C VAL A 107 -10.22 -30.67 -28.43
N ARG A 108 -10.00 -29.38 -28.10
CA ARG A 108 -8.70 -28.88 -27.62
C ARG A 108 -8.37 -29.32 -26.19
N ALA A 109 -9.38 -29.64 -25.39
CA ALA A 109 -9.23 -30.13 -24.02
C ALA A 109 -9.05 -31.66 -23.91
N ALA A 110 -9.09 -32.40 -25.02
CA ALA A 110 -8.75 -33.81 -25.01
C ALA A 110 -7.27 -33.98 -24.63
N PRO A 111 -6.94 -34.78 -23.60
CA PRO A 111 -5.55 -34.98 -23.21
C PRO A 111 -4.81 -35.66 -24.36
N VAL A 112 -3.69 -35.07 -24.79
CA VAL A 112 -2.73 -35.76 -25.64
C VAL A 112 -2.24 -36.96 -24.84
N GLY A 113 -2.66 -38.16 -25.25
CA GLY A 113 -2.25 -39.41 -24.61
C GLY A 113 -0.72 -39.57 -24.68
N PRO A 114 -0.11 -40.28 -23.71
CA PRO A 114 1.34 -40.39 -23.65
C PRO A 114 1.86 -41.21 -24.82
N ASN A 115 2.86 -40.68 -25.52
CA ASN A 115 3.79 -41.46 -26.33
C ASN A 115 5.21 -41.04 -25.96
#